data_AF-A0A945FST9-F1
#
_entry.id   AF-A0A945FST9-F1
#
_cell.length_a   1.000
_cell.length_b   1.000
_cell.length_c   1.000
_cell.angle_alpha   90.00
_cell.angle_beta   90.00
_cell.angle_gamma   90.00
#
_symmetry.space_group_name_H-M   'P 1'
#
loop_
_entity.id
_entity.type
_entity.pdbx_description
1 polymer ?
#
loop_
_entity_poly.entity_id
_entity_poly.type
_entity_poly.pdbx_seq_one_letter_code
_entity_poly.pdbx_strand_id
1 'polypeptide(L)'
;MKNYQLACQCGEICHVRAGQAGGEILCAVCGNRLAVPKFGELSKLPLVEDEGVRAQPAWNTSKGLILLGSTFFIVFMAAGIWLRLPTQSPIQVDAIRKQMNKKTNTEVYDAWKKHFSKTTVARPQWRVEKQFAQQMSLKRGASWVLLLSSGVAAVFLIIGVFKLVRTQR
;
A
#
# COMPACT_ATOMS: atom_id res chain seq x y z
N MET A 1 -11.17 -18.93 28.35
CA MET A 1 -12.17 -19.01 29.46
C MET A 1 -11.36 -19.28 30.72
N LYS A 2 -11.63 -18.65 31.87
CA LYS A 2 -10.71 -18.75 33.03
C LYS A 2 -10.68 -20.19 33.61
N ASN A 3 -9.49 -20.78 33.63
CA ASN A 3 -9.21 -22.09 34.22
C ASN A 3 -8.40 -21.90 35.51
N TYR A 4 -8.76 -22.64 36.57
CA TYR A 4 -8.16 -22.58 37.89
C TYR A 4 -7.52 -23.93 38.22
N GLN A 5 -6.39 -23.93 38.92
CA GLN A 5 -5.71 -25.15 39.36
C GLN A 5 -6.10 -25.49 40.80
N LEU A 6 -6.59 -26.70 41.04
CA LEU A 6 -6.84 -27.25 42.37
C LEU A 6 -5.86 -28.39 42.63
N ALA A 7 -5.08 -28.27 43.71
CA ALA A 7 -4.21 -29.35 44.16
C ALA A 7 -5.04 -30.46 44.82
N CYS A 8 -4.87 -31.69 44.34
CA CYS A 8 -5.43 -32.87 44.99
C CYS A 8 -4.52 -33.32 46.15
N GLN A 9 -5.08 -34.06 47.11
CA GLN A 9 -4.30 -34.64 48.22
C GLN A 9 -3.23 -35.64 47.75
N CYS A 10 -3.36 -36.18 46.53
CA CYS A 10 -2.35 -37.01 45.90
C CYS A 10 -1.18 -36.23 45.27
N GLY A 11 -1.17 -34.89 45.39
CA GLY A 11 -0.15 -34.00 44.81
C GLY A 11 -0.40 -33.59 43.36
N GLU A 12 -1.45 -34.11 42.72
CA GLU A 12 -1.76 -33.84 41.30
C GLU A 12 -2.57 -32.55 41.12
N ILE A 13 -2.30 -31.82 40.04
CA ILE A 13 -2.96 -30.54 39.73
C ILE A 13 -4.18 -30.77 38.83
N CYS A 14 -5.38 -30.62 39.39
CA CYS A 14 -6.64 -30.73 38.66
C CYS A 14 -7.07 -29.37 38.08
N HIS A 15 -7.38 -29.34 36.79
CA HIS A 15 -7.83 -28.11 36.10
C HIS A 15 -9.35 -27.98 36.21
N VAL A 16 -9.83 -26.85 36.73
CA VAL A 16 -11.25 -26.61 37.01
C VAL A 16 -11.71 -25.32 36.34
N ARG A 17 -12.89 -25.37 35.72
CA ARG A 17 -13.50 -24.19 35.09
C ARG A 17 -14.31 -23.40 36.10
N ALA A 18 -14.44 -22.09 35.88
CA ALA A 18 -15.30 -21.23 36.69
C ALA A 18 -16.74 -21.78 36.84
N GLY A 19 -17.28 -22.46 35.80
CA GLY A 19 -18.62 -23.06 35.83
C GLY A 19 -18.76 -24.33 36.68
N GLN A 20 -17.68 -24.85 37.26
CA GLN A 20 -17.67 -26.02 38.15
C GLN A 20 -17.51 -25.63 39.63
N ALA A 21 -17.54 -24.33 39.94
CA ALA A 21 -17.45 -23.80 41.29
C ALA A 21 -18.56 -24.33 42.21
N GLY A 22 -18.19 -24.83 43.39
CA GLY A 22 -19.14 -25.40 44.36
C GLY A 22 -19.66 -26.80 44.02
N GLY A 23 -19.16 -27.45 42.97
CA GLY A 23 -19.46 -28.84 42.64
C GLY A 23 -18.40 -29.83 43.14
N GLU A 24 -18.57 -31.11 42.81
CA GLU A 24 -17.56 -32.15 43.02
C GLU A 24 -16.93 -32.53 41.68
N ILE A 25 -15.59 -32.68 41.66
CA ILE A 25 -14.86 -33.24 40.52
C ILE A 25 -14.12 -34.49 40.95
N LEU A 26 -13.94 -35.43 40.02
CA LEU A 26 -13.10 -36.61 40.25
C LEU A 26 -11.67 -36.30 39.82
N CYS A 27 -10.70 -36.63 40.67
CA CYS A 27 -9.30 -36.60 40.27
C CYS A 27 -9.03 -37.71 39.25
N ALA A 28 -8.43 -37.36 38.11
CA ALA A 28 -8.15 -38.31 37.03
C ALA A 28 -7.13 -39.40 37.42
N VAL A 29 -6.31 -39.15 38.44
CA VAL A 29 -5.22 -40.07 38.85
C VAL A 29 -5.63 -40.94 40.04
N CYS A 30 -6.16 -40.36 41.11
CA CYS A 30 -6.52 -41.12 42.31
C CYS A 30 -8.01 -41.51 42.39
N GLY A 31 -8.86 -41.01 41.48
CA GLY A 31 -10.30 -41.29 41.48
C GLY A 31 -11.06 -40.66 42.65
N ASN A 32 -10.40 -39.94 43.55
CA ASN A 32 -11.04 -39.30 44.70
C ASN A 32 -11.93 -38.12 44.28
N ARG A 33 -13.04 -37.95 44.98
CA ARG A 33 -13.95 -36.80 44.84
C ARG A 33 -13.35 -35.60 45.55
N LEU A 34 -13.00 -34.57 44.78
CA LEU A 34 -12.52 -33.29 45.26
C LEU A 34 -13.68 -32.29 45.26
N ALA A 35 -13.97 -31.70 46.42
CA ALA A 35 -14.92 -30.59 46.50
C ALA A 35 -14.28 -29.33 45.90
N VAL A 36 -14.90 -28.77 44.86
CA VAL A 36 -14.47 -27.52 44.26
C VAL A 36 -14.90 -26.38 45.18
N PRO A 37 -13.98 -25.52 45.66
CA PRO A 37 -14.32 -24.39 46.50
C PRO A 37 -15.36 -23.46 45.85
N LYS A 38 -16.13 -22.74 46.68
CA LYS A 38 -17.13 -21.78 46.19
C LYS A 38 -16.43 -20.66 45.42
N PHE A 39 -17.17 -20.02 44.51
CA PHE A 39 -16.67 -19.01 43.57
C PHE A 39 -15.81 -17.91 44.21
N GLY A 40 -16.11 -17.51 45.46
CA GLY A 40 -15.34 -16.51 46.21
C GLY A 40 -13.92 -16.97 46.58
N GLU A 41 -13.72 -18.25 46.88
CA GLU A 41 -12.40 -18.82 47.22
C GLU A 41 -11.63 -19.27 45.97
N LEU A 42 -12.33 -19.68 44.91
CA LEU A 42 -11.75 -19.96 43.59
C LEU A 42 -10.95 -18.77 43.03
N SER A 43 -11.40 -17.54 43.30
CA SER A 43 -10.70 -16.32 42.87
C SER A 43 -9.32 -16.11 43.53
N LYS A 44 -9.05 -16.82 44.64
CA LYS A 44 -7.76 -16.78 45.36
C LYS A 44 -6.77 -17.84 44.87
N LEU A 45 -7.21 -18.81 44.08
CA LEU A 45 -6.32 -19.81 43.51
C LEU A 45 -5.52 -19.24 42.34
N PRO A 46 -4.27 -19.71 42.13
CA PRO A 46 -3.46 -19.28 40.99
C PRO A 46 -4.23 -19.53 39.70
N LEU A 47 -4.53 -18.44 39.00
CA LEU A 47 -5.13 -18.49 37.68
C LEU A 47 -4.13 -19.18 36.75
N VAL A 48 -4.59 -20.16 35.98
CA VAL A 48 -3.93 -20.44 34.72
C VAL A 48 -4.30 -19.26 33.85
N GLU A 49 -3.39 -18.30 33.72
CA GLU A 49 -3.42 -17.46 32.55
C GLU A 49 -3.37 -18.44 31.38
N ASP A 50 -4.51 -18.61 30.71
CA ASP A 50 -4.48 -18.99 29.31
C ASP A 50 -3.53 -17.96 28.72
N GLU A 51 -2.27 -18.36 28.52
CA GLU A 51 -1.37 -17.78 27.55
C GLU A 51 -2.04 -18.02 26.20
N GLY A 52 -3.17 -17.35 25.99
CA GLY A 52 -3.90 -17.32 24.75
C GLY A 52 -2.90 -16.72 23.82
N VAL A 53 -2.24 -17.62 23.06
CA VAL A 53 -1.12 -17.40 22.17
C VAL A 53 -1.23 -15.99 21.63
N ARG A 54 -0.60 -15.03 22.32
CA ARG A 54 -0.39 -13.71 21.76
C ARG A 54 0.72 -14.01 20.79
N ALA A 55 0.32 -14.44 19.59
CA ALA A 55 1.19 -14.50 18.45
C ALA A 55 1.71 -13.07 18.30
N GLN A 56 2.85 -12.80 18.94
CA GLN A 56 3.59 -11.58 18.75
C GLN A 56 3.69 -11.45 17.23
N PRO A 57 3.27 -10.32 16.64
CA PRO A 57 3.28 -10.17 15.19
C PRO A 57 4.73 -10.25 14.75
N ALA A 58 5.19 -11.47 14.47
CA ALA A 58 6.55 -11.73 14.07
C ALA A 58 6.70 -11.07 12.70
N TRP A 59 7.63 -10.12 12.64
CA TRP A 59 7.98 -9.45 11.41
C TRP A 59 8.71 -10.46 10.52
N ASN A 60 7.94 -11.17 9.70
CA ASN A 60 8.49 -12.07 8.72
C ASN A 60 9.05 -11.24 7.56
N THR A 61 10.24 -11.61 7.07
CA THR A 61 10.90 -11.02 5.91
C THR A 61 9.97 -10.93 4.69
N SER A 62 8.98 -11.83 4.57
CA SER A 62 7.93 -11.75 3.54
C SER A 62 7.03 -10.52 3.68
N LYS A 63 6.61 -10.15 4.89
CA LYS A 63 5.82 -8.94 5.16
C LYS A 63 6.61 -7.68 4.82
N GLY A 64 7.91 -7.68 5.13
CA GLY A 64 8.83 -6.62 4.72
C GLY A 64 8.95 -6.46 3.20
N LEU A 65 9.09 -7.58 2.46
CA LEU A 65 9.12 -7.56 0.99
C LEU A 65 7.81 -7.04 0.38
N ILE A 66 6.66 -7.42 0.93
CA ILE A 66 5.35 -6.98 0.44
C ILE A 66 5.18 -5.47 0.61
N LEU A 67 5.52 -4.95 1.80
CA LEU A 67 5.44 -3.50 2.05
C LEU A 67 6.37 -2.72 1.13
N LEU A 68 7.63 -3.14 1.04
CA LEU A 68 8.62 -2.48 0.21
C LEU A 68 8.22 -2.52 -1.27
N GLY A 69 7.84 -3.70 -1.78
CA GLY A 69 7.38 -3.88 -3.16
C GLY A 69 6.13 -3.05 -3.47
N SER A 70 5.16 -3.01 -2.55
CA SER A 70 3.91 -2.23 -2.71
C SER A 70 4.18 -0.73 -2.74
N THR A 71 4.99 -0.21 -1.81
CA THR A 71 5.32 1.21 -1.76
C THR A 71 6.05 1.65 -3.04
N PHE A 72 7.08 0.92 -3.45
CA PHE A 72 7.82 1.25 -4.67
C PHE A 72 6.95 1.15 -5.92
N PHE A 73 6.10 0.12 -6.01
CA PHE A 73 5.16 -0.03 -7.13
C PHE A 73 4.23 1.17 -7.26
N ILE A 74 3.59 1.58 -6.17
CA ILE A 74 2.63 2.69 -6.19
C ILE A 74 3.33 4.00 -6.54
N VAL A 75 4.48 4.28 -5.93
CA VAL A 75 5.23 5.53 -6.16
C VAL A 75 5.72 5.61 -7.61
N PHE A 76 6.32 4.55 -8.15
CA PHE A 76 6.83 4.54 -9.52
C PHE A 76 5.71 4.56 -10.56
N MET A 77 4.60 3.84 -10.33
CA MET A 77 3.42 3.94 -11.20
C MET A 77 2.85 5.35 -11.21
N ALA A 78 2.60 5.95 -10.04
CA ALA A 78 2.03 7.28 -9.94
C ALA A 78 2.92 8.33 -10.62
N ALA A 79 4.24 8.30 -10.36
CA ALA A 79 5.19 9.20 -11.00
C ALA A 79 5.28 8.98 -12.52
N GLY A 80 5.28 7.72 -12.96
CA GLY A 80 5.33 7.34 -14.38
C GLY A 80 4.10 7.82 -15.16
N ILE A 81 2.90 7.68 -14.57
CA ILE A 81 1.64 8.18 -15.13
C ILE A 81 1.61 9.71 -15.12
N TRP A 82 2.02 10.34 -14.02
CA TRP A 82 2.02 11.79 -13.89
C TRP A 82 2.90 12.46 -14.96
N LEU A 83 4.05 11.88 -15.28
CA LEU A 83 4.94 12.37 -16.34
C LEU A 83 4.37 12.22 -17.77
N ARG A 84 3.34 11.40 -17.96
CA ARG A 84 2.64 11.21 -19.25
C ARG A 84 1.44 12.14 -19.42
N LEU A 85 1.00 12.82 -18.37
CA LEU A 85 -0.09 13.78 -18.48
C LEU A 85 0.29 14.87 -19.50
N PRO A 86 -0.64 15.26 -20.37
CA PRO A 86 -0.37 16.26 -21.39
C PRO A 86 0.03 17.57 -20.71
N THR A 87 1.27 17.99 -20.92
CA THR A 87 1.72 19.32 -20.53
C THR A 87 1.00 20.34 -21.40
N GLN A 88 0.45 21.39 -20.80
CA GLN A 88 -0.16 22.50 -21.54
C GLN A 88 0.78 22.96 -22.65
N SER A 89 0.24 23.02 -23.88
CA SER A 89 1.04 23.47 -25.02
C SER A 89 1.46 24.92 -24.78
N PRO A 90 2.71 25.29 -25.12
CA PRO A 90 3.15 26.68 -25.01
C PRO A 90 2.34 27.60 -25.95
N ILE A 91 1.71 27.03 -26.96
CA ILE A 91 0.84 27.72 -27.90
C ILE A 91 -0.61 27.63 -27.39
N GLN A 92 -1.14 28.76 -26.94
CA GLN A 92 -2.54 28.91 -26.55
C GLN A 92 -3.39 29.29 -27.77
N VAL A 93 -3.92 28.27 -28.45
CA VAL A 93 -4.71 28.45 -29.69
C VAL A 93 -5.92 29.36 -29.47
N ASP A 94 -6.55 29.27 -28.30
CA ASP A 94 -7.71 30.10 -27.96
C ASP A 94 -7.35 31.57 -27.77
N ALA A 95 -6.17 31.86 -27.21
CA ALA A 95 -5.68 33.22 -27.07
C ALA A 95 -5.37 33.83 -28.45
N ILE A 96 -4.74 33.05 -29.34
CA ILE A 96 -4.48 33.45 -30.74
C ILE A 96 -5.80 33.72 -31.46
N ARG A 97 -6.78 32.82 -31.32
CA ARG A 97 -8.11 32.97 -31.95
C ARG A 97 -8.84 34.22 -31.46
N LYS A 98 -8.80 34.51 -30.15
CA LYS A 98 -9.38 35.74 -29.58
C LYS A 98 -8.70 37.00 -30.13
N GLN A 99 -7.37 36.99 -30.24
CA GLN A 99 -6.64 38.12 -30.82
C GLN A 99 -6.93 38.30 -32.31
N MET A 100 -7.06 37.20 -33.05
CA MET A 100 -7.36 37.21 -34.48
C MET A 100 -8.78 37.74 -34.75
N ASN A 101 -9.77 37.33 -33.96
CA ASN A 101 -11.15 37.82 -34.07
C ASN A 101 -11.30 39.33 -33.76
N LYS A 102 -10.34 39.92 -33.04
CA LYS A 102 -10.34 41.36 -32.73
C LYS A 102 -9.79 42.22 -33.88
N LYS A 103 -9.04 41.63 -34.81
CA LYS A 103 -8.38 42.36 -35.91
C LYS A 103 -9.26 42.42 -37.15
N THR A 104 -9.24 43.56 -37.83
CA THR A 104 -9.93 43.76 -39.10
C THR A 104 -9.20 43.02 -40.24
N ASN A 105 -9.94 42.57 -41.26
CA ASN A 105 -9.39 41.83 -42.40
C ASN A 105 -8.24 42.57 -43.12
N THR A 106 -8.25 43.90 -43.13
CA THR A 106 -7.19 44.74 -43.69
C THR A 106 -5.87 44.62 -42.90
N GLU A 107 -5.94 44.64 -41.56
CA GLU A 107 -4.76 44.45 -40.70
C GLU A 107 -4.17 43.04 -40.84
N VAL A 108 -5.03 42.03 -41.02
CA VAL A 108 -4.60 40.65 -41.26
C VAL A 108 -3.88 40.54 -42.60
N TYR A 109 -4.45 41.15 -43.64
CA TYR A 109 -3.85 41.17 -44.97
C TYR A 109 -2.50 41.91 -44.98
N ASP A 110 -2.40 43.06 -44.30
CA ASP A 110 -1.15 43.82 -44.21
C ASP A 110 -0.07 43.06 -43.43
N ALA A 111 -0.44 42.41 -42.33
CA ALA A 111 0.49 41.55 -41.58
C ALA A 111 0.98 40.38 -42.43
N TRP A 112 0.08 39.76 -43.21
CA TRP A 112 0.44 38.71 -44.16
C TRP A 112 1.40 39.22 -45.25
N LYS A 113 1.05 40.34 -45.88
CA LYS A 113 1.85 40.95 -46.94
C LYS A 113 3.23 41.36 -46.44
N LYS A 114 3.34 41.85 -45.19
CA LYS A 114 4.61 42.29 -44.59
C LYS A 114 5.51 41.14 -44.15
N HIS A 115 4.95 40.07 -43.56
CA HIS A 115 5.73 39.03 -42.90
C HIS A 115 5.78 37.70 -43.64
N PHE A 116 4.77 37.37 -44.44
CA PHE A 116 4.61 36.04 -45.03
C PHE A 116 4.73 36.02 -46.55
N SER A 117 4.52 37.14 -47.24
CA SER A 117 4.55 37.18 -48.72
C SER A 117 5.93 36.93 -49.34
N LYS A 118 7.02 37.17 -48.59
CA LYS A 118 8.41 37.07 -49.07
C LYS A 118 9.19 35.89 -48.47
N THR A 119 8.60 35.17 -47.51
CA THR A 119 9.26 34.05 -46.82
C THR A 119 8.87 32.73 -47.44
N THR A 120 9.86 31.91 -47.83
CA THR A 120 9.66 30.51 -48.20
C THR A 120 9.00 29.73 -47.06
N VAL A 121 8.18 28.73 -47.40
CA VAL A 121 7.32 27.92 -46.48
C VAL A 121 8.12 27.12 -45.42
N ALA A 122 9.46 27.18 -45.44
CA ALA A 122 10.31 26.60 -44.42
C ALA A 122 10.25 27.42 -43.11
N ARG A 123 9.35 27.04 -42.21
CA ARG A 123 9.25 27.62 -40.86
C ARG A 123 10.40 27.07 -39.99
N PRO A 124 11.39 27.87 -39.56
CA PRO A 124 12.37 27.42 -38.60
C PRO A 124 11.66 27.14 -37.26
N GLN A 125 11.98 26.00 -36.63
CA GLN A 125 11.47 25.71 -35.28
C GLN A 125 11.95 26.78 -34.31
N TRP A 126 11.00 27.41 -33.61
CA TRP A 126 11.29 28.45 -32.64
C TRP A 126 11.97 27.84 -31.41
N ARG A 127 12.81 28.60 -30.71
CA ARG A 127 13.57 28.12 -29.53
C ARG A 127 12.67 27.45 -28.49
N VAL A 128 11.48 28.01 -28.28
CA VAL A 128 10.45 27.52 -27.36
C VAL A 128 9.90 26.15 -27.79
N GLU A 129 9.69 25.94 -29.10
CA GLU A 129 9.23 24.66 -29.65
C GLU A 129 10.30 23.57 -29.49
N LYS A 130 11.58 23.91 -29.71
CA LYS A 130 12.70 22.98 -29.50
C LYS A 130 12.83 22.58 -28.03
N GLN A 131 12.77 23.54 -27.12
CA GLN A 131 12.81 23.27 -25.68
C GLN A 131 11.63 22.40 -25.23
N PHE A 132 10.43 22.66 -25.74
CA PHE A 132 9.25 21.85 -25.45
C PHE A 132 9.39 20.42 -25.99
N ALA A 133 9.86 20.25 -27.23
CA ALA A 133 10.12 18.94 -27.82
C ALA A 133 11.18 18.15 -27.03
N GLN A 134 12.25 18.81 -26.59
CA GLN A 134 13.28 18.20 -25.73
C GLN A 134 12.75 17.81 -24.35
N GLN A 135 11.94 18.66 -23.71
CA GLN A 135 11.32 18.32 -22.43
C GLN A 135 10.34 17.15 -22.57
N MET A 136 9.57 17.10 -23.65
CA MET A 136 8.61 16.04 -23.89
C MET A 136 9.31 14.70 -24.16
N SER A 137 10.42 14.69 -24.89
CA SER A 137 11.21 13.47 -25.11
C SER A 137 11.86 12.96 -23.83
N LEU A 138 12.42 13.85 -23.01
CA LEU A 138 13.02 13.49 -21.71
C LEU A 138 11.97 12.96 -20.72
N LYS A 139 10.81 13.63 -20.61
CA LYS A 139 9.70 13.15 -19.76
C LYS A 139 9.19 11.78 -20.21
N ARG A 140 9.10 11.56 -21.52
CA ARG A 140 8.68 10.27 -22.08
C ARG A 140 9.68 9.17 -21.77
N GLY A 141 10.98 9.44 -21.92
CA GLY A 141 12.04 8.51 -21.55
C GLY A 141 12.03 8.18 -20.05
N ALA A 142 11.98 9.20 -19.19
CA ALA A 142 11.91 9.05 -17.75
C ALA A 142 10.68 8.25 -17.29
N SER A 143 9.51 8.51 -17.89
CA SER A 143 8.29 7.75 -17.62
C SER A 143 8.45 6.26 -17.95
N TRP A 144 9.08 5.92 -19.07
CA TRP A 144 9.35 4.53 -19.43
C TRP A 144 10.27 3.83 -18.42
N VAL A 145 11.34 4.50 -17.98
CA VAL A 145 12.24 3.96 -16.95
C VAL A 145 11.51 3.70 -15.65
N LEU A 146 10.66 4.63 -15.18
CA LEU A 146 9.88 4.47 -13.95
C LEU A 146 8.86 3.34 -14.03
N LEU A 147 8.24 3.14 -15.18
CA LEU A 147 7.29 2.05 -15.38
C LEU A 147 7.99 0.69 -15.43
N LEU A 148 9.18 0.63 -16.05
CA LEU A 148 10.01 -0.58 -16.02
C LEU A 148 10.49 -0.90 -14.59
N SER A 149 10.92 0.10 -13.82
CA SER A 149 11.31 -0.10 -12.41
C SER A 149 10.12 -0.53 -11.55
N SER A 150 8.91 -0.03 -11.84
CA SER A 150 7.69 -0.52 -11.21
C SER A 150 7.44 -2.00 -11.49
N GLY A 151 7.75 -2.49 -12.69
CA GLY A 151 7.66 -3.92 -13.02
C GLY A 151 8.55 -4.77 -12.11
N VAL A 152 9.76 -4.31 -11.84
CA VAL A 152 10.69 -4.98 -10.91
C VAL A 152 10.12 -5.01 -9.48
N ALA A 153 9.53 -3.90 -9.02
CA ALA A 153 8.87 -3.85 -7.72
C ALA A 153 7.68 -4.83 -7.61
N ALA A 154 6.91 -5.00 -8.69
CA ALA A 154 5.83 -5.99 -8.74
C ALA A 154 6.34 -7.42 -8.59
N VAL A 155 7.50 -7.76 -9.16
CA VAL A 155 8.12 -9.09 -9.00
C VAL A 155 8.45 -9.35 -7.53
N PHE A 156 9.04 -8.39 -6.82
CA PHE A 156 9.31 -8.52 -5.38
C PHE A 156 8.02 -8.70 -4.56
N LEU A 157 6.95 -8.01 -4.93
CA LEU A 157 5.63 -8.15 -4.30
C LEU A 157 5.09 -9.57 -4.50
N ILE A 158 5.14 -10.10 -5.73
CA ILE A 158 4.71 -11.47 -6.05
C ILE A 158 5.52 -12.51 -5.27
N ILE A 159 6.85 -12.37 -5.21
CA ILE A 159 7.73 -13.26 -4.42
C ILE A 159 7.38 -13.20 -2.93
N GLY A 160 7.14 -12.00 -2.39
CA GLY A 160 6.74 -11.79 -1.00
C GLY A 160 5.42 -12.48 -0.67
N VAL A 161 4.39 -12.31 -1.51
CA VAL A 161 3.09 -12.96 -1.38
C VAL A 161 3.22 -14.47 -1.47
N PHE A 162 3.97 -14.99 -2.44
CA PHE A 162 4.19 -16.43 -2.60
C PHE A 162 4.85 -17.04 -1.36
N LYS A 163 5.88 -16.39 -0.80
CA LYS A 163 6.50 -16.83 0.45
C LYS A 163 5.53 -16.78 1.63
N LEU A 164 4.72 -15.72 1.75
CA LEU A 164 3.71 -15.61 2.81
C LEU A 164 2.70 -16.76 2.75
N VAL A 165 2.17 -17.07 1.56
CA VAL A 165 1.22 -18.17 1.34
C VAL A 165 1.84 -19.53 1.68
N ARG A 166 3.11 -19.75 1.31
CA ARG A 166 3.82 -21.00 1.62
C ARG A 166 4.12 -21.18 3.10
N THR A 167 4.32 -20.10 3.86
CA THR A 167 4.54 -20.17 5.32
C THR A 167 3.24 -20.37 6.11
N GLN A 168 2.08 -20.07 5.51
CA GLN A 168 0.76 -20.23 6.14
C GLN A 168 0.13 -21.62 5.90
N ARG A 169 0.72 -22.45 5.04
CA ARG A 169 0.21 -23.76 4.63
C ARG A 169 1.09 -24.87 5.20
#